data_AF-A0A087TMK4-F1
#
_entry.id   AF-A0A087TMK4-F1
#
_cell.length_a   1.000
_cell.length_b   1.000
_cell.length_c   1.000
_cell.angle_alpha   90.00
_cell.angle_beta   90.00
_cell.angle_gamma   90.00
#
_symmetry.space_group_name_H-M   'P 1'
#
loop_
_entity.id
_entity.type
_entity.pdbx_description
1 polymer ?
#
loop_
_entity_poly.entity_id
_entity_poly.type
_entity_poly.pdbx_seq_one_letter_code
_entity_poly.pdbx_strand_id
1 'polypeptide(L)'
;MKTISSFWTALTILFSFFYSCKAVECYTCSVDFRSQKFELDNTCLFPKENDNKEKTRCSDASKFCKGVITRINGVFVQLQRTCESTCEVTCTDKGFGIDTSECTYCCNTSAVCGMAGYKSAGTMKDRELTILYYYCILL
;
A
#
# COMPACT_ATOMS: atom_id res chain seq x y z
N MET A 1 -15.41 -39.08 42.54
CA MET A 1 -15.60 -39.25 41.09
C MET A 1 -15.38 -37.89 40.42
N LYS A 2 -14.27 -37.74 39.68
CA LYS A 2 -13.99 -36.58 38.82
C LYS A 2 -14.13 -37.07 37.38
N THR A 3 -15.16 -36.62 36.66
CA THR A 3 -15.31 -36.86 35.22
C THR A 3 -15.88 -35.60 34.58
N ILE A 4 -15.00 -34.70 34.14
CA ILE A 4 -14.61 -34.47 32.73
C ILE A 4 -15.43 -33.30 32.13
N SER A 5 -15.02 -32.12 32.60
CA SER A 5 -15.21 -30.81 32.00
C SER A 5 -14.21 -30.63 30.85
N SER A 6 -14.37 -31.37 29.75
CA SER A 6 -13.38 -31.36 28.65
C SER A 6 -14.00 -31.35 27.25
N PHE A 7 -15.32 -31.25 27.12
CA PHE A 7 -15.98 -31.29 25.81
C PHE A 7 -16.26 -29.89 25.23
N TRP A 8 -16.38 -28.87 26.08
CA TRP A 8 -16.66 -27.49 25.65
C TRP A 8 -15.39 -26.66 25.36
N THR A 9 -14.24 -27.04 25.92
CA THR A 9 -12.95 -26.36 25.69
C THR A 9 -12.30 -26.74 24.36
N ALA A 10 -12.61 -27.90 23.79
CA ALA A 10 -12.10 -28.30 22.48
C ALA A 10 -12.80 -27.57 21.31
N LEU A 11 -14.06 -27.16 21.49
CA LEU A 11 -14.86 -26.53 20.43
C LEU A 11 -14.48 -25.05 20.21
N THR A 12 -14.02 -24.35 21.25
CA THR A 12 -13.58 -22.95 21.13
C THR A 12 -12.17 -22.81 20.56
N ILE A 13 -11.32 -23.84 20.71
CA ILE A 13 -9.95 -23.84 20.16
C ILE A 13 -9.97 -24.04 18.63
N LEU A 14 -10.94 -24.78 18.08
CA LEU A 14 -11.07 -24.95 16.63
C LEU A 14 -11.68 -23.76 15.90
N PHE A 15 -12.46 -22.90 16.59
CA PHE A 15 -13.06 -21.71 15.99
C PHE A 15 -12.09 -20.54 15.81
N SER A 16 -10.88 -20.64 16.36
CA SER A 16 -9.88 -19.56 16.38
C SER A 16 -8.92 -19.57 15.17
N PHE A 17 -8.93 -20.62 14.33
CA PHE A 17 -7.90 -20.84 13.31
C PHE A 17 -8.25 -20.40 11.88
N PHE A 18 -9.39 -19.75 11.65
CA PHE A 18 -9.76 -19.24 10.33
C PHE A 18 -9.80 -17.71 10.28
N TYR A 19 -8.74 -17.05 10.76
CA TYR A 19 -8.49 -15.67 10.33
C TYR A 19 -7.99 -15.71 8.88
N SER A 20 -8.92 -15.59 7.94
CA SER A 20 -8.60 -15.42 6.53
C SER A 20 -7.90 -14.08 6.34
N CYS A 21 -6.60 -14.10 6.03
CA CYS A 21 -5.88 -12.92 5.55
C CYS A 21 -6.54 -12.52 4.22
N LYS A 22 -7.35 -11.46 4.23
CA LYS A 22 -7.93 -10.95 2.99
C LYS A 22 -6.83 -10.30 2.18
N ALA A 23 -6.65 -10.77 0.94
CA ALA A 23 -5.77 -10.14 -0.03
C ALA A 23 -6.11 -8.65 -0.16
N VAL A 24 -5.09 -7.80 -0.12
CA VAL A 24 -5.27 -6.35 -0.30
C VAL A 24 -5.64 -6.04 -1.75
N GLU A 25 -6.45 -5.00 -1.95
CA GLU A 25 -6.81 -4.50 -3.27
C GLU A 25 -6.15 -3.14 -3.49
N CYS A 26 -5.34 -3.03 -4.54
CA CYS A 26 -4.54 -1.85 -4.83
C CYS A 26 -4.75 -1.40 -6.27
N TYR A 27 -4.59 -0.10 -6.54
CA TYR A 27 -4.37 0.33 -7.92
C TYR A 27 -2.98 -0.12 -8.35
N THR A 28 -2.86 -0.79 -9.50
CA THR A 28 -1.57 -1.17 -10.10
C THR A 28 -1.42 -0.46 -11.44
N CYS A 29 -0.51 0.51 -11.49
CA CYS A 29 -0.36 1.39 -12.65
C CYS A 29 0.98 2.12 -12.60
N SER A 30 1.42 2.64 -13.74
CA SER A 30 2.57 3.54 -13.81
C SER A 30 2.32 4.62 -14.84
N VAL A 31 2.74 5.83 -14.51
CA VAL A 31 2.64 7.01 -15.37
C VAL A 31 3.97 7.77 -15.31
N ASP A 32 4.54 8.11 -16.47
CA ASP A 32 5.83 8.77 -16.59
C ASP A 32 5.80 9.94 -17.59
N PHE A 33 5.67 11.16 -17.06
CA PHE A 33 5.53 12.41 -17.82
C PHE A 33 6.78 12.84 -18.60
N ARG A 34 7.90 12.10 -18.48
CA ARG A 34 9.05 12.29 -19.36
C ARG A 34 8.78 11.72 -20.76
N SER A 35 7.91 10.71 -20.82
CA SER A 35 7.61 9.95 -22.05
C SER A 35 6.19 10.18 -22.56
N GLN A 36 5.26 10.54 -21.68
CA GLN A 36 3.86 10.80 -22.02
C GLN A 36 3.39 12.19 -21.58
N LYS A 37 2.31 12.69 -22.18
CA LYS A 37 1.72 13.98 -21.80
C LYS A 37 0.91 13.84 -20.50
N PHE A 38 0.78 14.95 -19.78
CA PHE A 38 -0.09 15.03 -18.61
C PHE A 38 -1.56 15.06 -19.03
N GLU A 39 -2.37 14.22 -18.38
CA GLU A 39 -3.80 14.03 -18.64
C GLU A 39 -4.57 14.07 -17.31
N LEU A 40 -5.58 14.93 -17.22
CA LEU A 40 -6.39 15.14 -16.00
C LEU A 40 -7.34 14.00 -15.69
N ASP A 41 -7.67 13.19 -16.70
CA ASP A 41 -8.50 12.00 -16.61
C ASP A 41 -7.70 10.71 -16.39
N ASN A 42 -6.38 10.83 -16.18
CA ASN A 42 -5.53 9.68 -15.91
C ASN A 42 -5.90 9.01 -14.58
N THR A 43 -6.52 7.83 -14.65
CA THR A 43 -6.89 6.99 -13.51
C THR A 43 -5.73 6.75 -12.53
N CYS A 44 -4.48 6.65 -13.02
CA CYS A 44 -3.34 6.45 -12.13
C CYS A 44 -3.07 7.70 -11.28
N LEU A 45 -3.33 8.91 -11.77
CA LEU A 45 -3.23 10.11 -10.93
C LEU A 45 -4.51 10.41 -10.16
N PHE A 46 -5.66 10.15 -10.75
CA PHE A 46 -6.95 10.54 -10.20
C PHE A 46 -7.90 9.34 -10.23
N PRO A 47 -7.62 8.30 -9.42
CA PRO A 47 -8.51 7.15 -9.35
C PRO A 47 -9.89 7.59 -8.87
N LYS A 48 -10.93 7.11 -9.53
CA LYS A 48 -12.31 7.35 -9.12
C LYS A 48 -12.58 6.47 -7.90
N GLU A 49 -12.80 7.09 -6.75
CA GLU A 49 -12.89 6.42 -5.44
C GLU A 49 -13.95 5.29 -5.39
N ASN A 50 -15.02 5.46 -6.18
CA ASN A 50 -16.12 4.49 -6.30
C ASN A 50 -15.93 3.45 -7.43
N ASP A 51 -14.84 3.53 -8.18
CA ASP A 51 -14.58 2.62 -9.30
C ASP A 51 -13.71 1.44 -8.83
N ASN A 52 -14.38 0.38 -8.37
CA ASN A 52 -13.73 -0.87 -8.01
C ASN A 52 -13.18 -1.64 -9.21
N LYS A 53 -13.51 -1.27 -10.46
CA LYS A 53 -13.06 -2.00 -11.65
C LYS A 53 -11.57 -1.81 -11.94
N GLU A 54 -10.98 -0.73 -11.45
CA GLU A 54 -9.58 -0.38 -11.70
C GLU A 54 -8.64 -0.86 -10.58
N LYS A 55 -9.21 -1.38 -9.48
CA LYS A 55 -8.43 -2.01 -8.41
C LYS A 55 -8.06 -3.43 -8.82
N THR A 56 -6.81 -3.79 -8.57
CA THR A 56 -6.31 -5.15 -8.77
C THR A 56 -6.26 -5.86 -7.42
N ARG A 57 -6.83 -7.06 -7.35
CA ARG A 57 -6.63 -7.95 -6.21
C ARG A 57 -5.17 -8.42 -6.21
N CYS A 58 -4.45 -8.12 -5.15
CA CYS A 58 -3.07 -8.54 -5.00
C CYS A 58 -2.96 -10.04 -4.66
N SER A 59 -1.75 -10.59 -4.79
CA SER A 59 -1.44 -11.94 -4.28
C SER A 59 -1.69 -12.02 -2.77
N ASP A 60 -2.04 -13.20 -2.26
CA ASP A 60 -2.24 -13.43 -0.83
C ASP A 60 -0.97 -13.15 0.02
N ALA A 61 0.22 -13.16 -0.60
CA ALA A 61 1.46 -12.77 0.06
C ALA A 61 1.64 -11.24 0.17
N SER A 62 0.90 -10.46 -0.61
CA SER A 62 0.96 -9.00 -0.59
C SER A 62 0.10 -8.44 0.55
N LYS A 63 0.70 -7.58 1.37
CA LYS A 63 0.06 -6.99 2.54
C LYS A 63 -0.08 -5.47 2.45
N PHE A 64 0.54 -4.86 1.43
CA PHE A 64 0.61 -3.41 1.26
C PHE A 64 0.38 -3.01 -0.20
N CYS A 65 -0.25 -1.85 -0.39
CA CYS A 65 -0.15 -1.06 -1.61
C CYS A 65 1.08 -0.15 -1.48
N LYS A 66 1.96 -0.20 -2.48
CA LYS A 66 3.16 0.64 -2.57
C LYS A 66 2.98 1.68 -3.66
N GLY A 67 3.17 2.95 -3.30
CA GLY A 67 3.22 4.08 -4.23
C GLY A 67 4.63 4.66 -4.27
N VAL A 68 5.26 4.71 -5.44
CA VAL A 68 6.58 5.32 -5.64
C VAL A 68 6.42 6.57 -6.48
N ILE A 69 6.95 7.68 -5.97
CA ILE A 69 6.90 8.99 -6.62
C ILE A 69 8.31 9.41 -6.95
N THR A 70 8.56 9.70 -8.22
CA THR A 70 9.86 10.20 -8.67
C THR A 70 9.75 11.67 -9.02
N ARG A 71 10.72 12.44 -8.55
CA ARG A 71 10.91 13.84 -8.94
C ARG A 71 12.30 14.04 -9.52
N ILE A 72 12.40 14.94 -10.48
CA ILE A 72 13.67 15.40 -11.06
C ILE A 72 13.73 16.91 -10.86
N ASN A 73 14.76 17.39 -10.18
CA ASN A 73 14.92 18.77 -9.72
C ASN A 73 13.65 19.28 -9.00
N GLY A 74 13.06 18.43 -8.15
CA GLY A 74 11.82 18.72 -7.41
C GLY A 74 10.51 18.61 -8.22
N VAL A 75 10.59 18.52 -9.55
CA VAL A 75 9.43 18.39 -10.43
C VAL A 75 8.93 16.95 -10.42
N PHE A 76 7.64 16.75 -10.15
CA PHE A 76 7.00 15.44 -10.24
C PHE A 76 6.99 14.94 -11.69
N VAL A 77 7.61 13.78 -11.93
CA VAL A 77 7.73 13.20 -13.27
C VAL A 77 7.12 11.82 -13.38
N GLN A 78 7.02 11.06 -12.29
CA GLN A 78 6.54 9.68 -12.34
C GLN A 78 5.81 9.28 -11.07
N LEU A 79 4.74 8.51 -11.25
CA LEU A 79 4.07 7.75 -10.20
C LEU A 79 3.97 6.29 -10.62
N GLN A 80 4.29 5.41 -9.69
CA GLN A 80 4.13 3.96 -9.85
C GLN A 80 3.38 3.40 -8.65
N ARG A 81 2.36 2.58 -8.89
CA ARG A 81 1.65 1.83 -7.86
C ARG A 81 1.74 0.34 -8.09
N THR A 82 2.02 -0.39 -7.02
CA THR A 82 2.25 -1.84 -7.04
C THR A 82 1.73 -2.49 -5.76
N CYS A 83 1.44 -3.78 -5.83
CA CYS A 83 1.24 -4.62 -4.65
C CYS A 83 2.60 -5.01 -4.06
N GLU A 84 2.71 -5.07 -2.75
CA GLU A 84 3.97 -5.40 -2.07
C GLU A 84 3.75 -6.26 -0.81
N SER A 85 4.67 -7.19 -0.56
CA SER A 85 4.64 -8.06 0.63
C SER A 85 5.21 -7.37 1.86
N THR A 86 6.31 -6.63 1.69
CA THR A 86 6.98 -5.84 2.72
C THR A 86 7.24 -4.43 2.20
N CYS A 87 6.73 -3.41 2.88
CA CYS A 87 6.84 -2.03 2.41
C CYS A 87 7.37 -1.12 3.53
N GLU A 88 8.39 -0.34 3.20
CA GLU A 88 8.98 0.67 4.09
C GLU A 88 8.86 2.06 3.45
N VAL A 89 8.42 3.03 4.24
CA VAL A 89 8.31 4.42 3.81
C VAL A 89 9.71 5.03 3.82
N THR A 90 10.23 5.36 2.65
CA THR A 90 11.58 5.91 2.48
C THR A 90 11.62 6.91 1.34
N CYS A 91 12.49 7.91 1.44
CA CYS A 91 12.82 8.80 0.34
C CYS A 91 14.33 8.73 0.09
N THR A 92 14.70 8.41 -1.14
CA THR A 92 16.11 8.36 -1.56
C THR A 92 16.37 9.45 -2.58
N ASP A 93 17.37 10.27 -2.31
CA ASP A 93 17.87 11.28 -3.23
C ASP A 93 19.16 10.80 -3.87
N LYS A 94 19.29 10.98 -5.19
CA LYS A 94 20.46 10.62 -5.98
C LYS A 94 20.72 11.63 -7.08
N GLY A 95 21.97 11.96 -7.35
CA GLY A 95 22.31 12.90 -8.42
C GLY A 95 23.72 13.48 -8.33
N PHE A 96 24.37 13.64 -9.47
CA PHE A 96 25.61 14.41 -9.62
C PHE A 96 25.38 15.50 -10.67
N GLY A 97 24.52 16.48 -10.35
CA GLY A 97 24.15 17.61 -11.22
C GLY A 97 22.70 17.61 -11.71
N ILE A 98 21.99 16.48 -11.57
CA ILE A 98 20.53 16.40 -11.72
C ILE A 98 20.01 15.68 -10.48
N ASP A 99 19.23 16.38 -9.66
CA ASP A 99 18.72 15.85 -8.40
C ASP A 99 17.49 15.00 -8.68
N THR A 100 17.59 13.70 -8.47
CA THR A 100 16.46 12.78 -8.58
C THR A 100 16.07 12.32 -7.19
N SER A 101 14.82 12.56 -6.79
CA SER A 101 14.25 12.04 -5.55
C SER A 101 13.21 10.97 -5.84
N GLU A 102 13.24 9.90 -5.06
CA GLU A 102 12.31 8.79 -5.16
C GLU A 102 11.74 8.48 -3.78
N CYS A 103 10.45 8.75 -3.60
CA CYS A 103 9.75 8.56 -2.33
C CYS A 103 8.78 7.39 -2.44
N THR A 104 8.97 6.41 -1.56
CA THR A 104 8.11 5.24 -1.37
C THR A 104 7.09 5.50 -0.27
N TYR A 105 5.84 5.22 -0.58
CA TYR A 105 4.68 5.30 0.33
C TYR A 105 4.06 3.91 0.46
N CYS A 106 3.67 3.57 1.68
CA CYS A 106 3.11 2.27 2.03
C CYS A 106 1.74 2.43 2.67
N CYS A 107 0.74 1.75 2.12
CA CYS A 107 -0.64 1.84 2.57
C CYS A 107 -1.20 0.42 2.70
N ASN A 108 -1.84 0.11 3.83
CA ASN A 108 -2.48 -1.20 4.07
C ASN A 108 -4.01 -1.11 4.12
N THR A 109 -4.56 0.08 4.32
CA THR A 109 -6.01 0.34 4.42
C THR A 109 -6.57 1.12 3.22
N SER A 110 -5.71 1.78 2.44
CA SER A 110 -6.10 2.59 1.29
C SER A 110 -5.46 2.08 0.01
N ALA A 111 -6.30 1.85 -1.01
CA ALA A 111 -5.85 1.51 -2.36
C ALA A 111 -5.13 2.69 -3.04
N VAL A 112 -5.41 3.92 -2.61
CA VAL A 112 -4.96 5.18 -3.24
C VAL A 112 -3.59 5.62 -2.70
N CYS A 113 -2.62 4.69 -2.70
CA CYS A 113 -1.33 4.96 -2.09
C CYS A 113 -0.47 5.97 -2.86
N GLY A 114 0.29 6.81 -2.15
CA GLY A 114 1.13 7.84 -2.75
C GLY A 114 0.39 9.06 -3.31
N MET A 115 -0.93 9.17 -3.14
CA MET A 115 -1.68 10.35 -3.61
C MET A 115 -1.22 11.67 -2.98
N ALA A 116 -0.89 11.64 -1.69
CA ALA A 116 -0.42 12.81 -0.97
C ALA A 116 0.88 13.37 -1.56
N GLY A 117 1.79 12.49 -1.98
CA GLY A 117 3.15 12.88 -2.33
C GLY A 117 3.31 13.57 -3.69
N TYR A 118 2.32 13.52 -4.59
CA TYR A 118 2.31 14.36 -5.80
C TYR A 118 1.32 15.54 -5.71
N LYS A 119 0.41 15.53 -4.72
CA LYS A 119 -0.47 16.68 -4.42
C LYS A 119 0.24 17.76 -3.59
N SER A 120 1.20 17.38 -2.73
CA SER A 120 2.02 18.36 -2.00
C SER A 120 3.30 18.68 -2.78
N ALA A 121 3.51 19.97 -3.06
CA ALA A 121 4.85 20.50 -3.28
C ALA A 121 5.50 20.66 -1.89
N GLY A 122 6.19 19.62 -1.41
CA GLY A 122 6.91 19.66 -0.15
C GLY A 122 6.06 19.38 1.10
N THR A 123 6.69 18.70 2.06
CA THR A 123 6.19 18.27 3.39
C THR A 123 5.30 17.02 3.40
N MET A 124 5.91 15.90 3.82
CA MET A 124 5.22 14.72 4.35
C MET A 124 4.91 14.95 5.83
N LYS A 125 3.64 14.86 6.19
CA LYS A 125 3.19 14.57 7.55
C LYS A 125 1.95 13.71 7.42
N ASP A 126 2.07 12.41 7.70
CA ASP A 126 1.37 11.87 8.86
C ASP A 126 1.82 10.46 9.24
N ARG A 127 1.74 10.21 10.54
CA ARG A 127 2.09 8.98 11.25
C ARG A 127 0.85 8.57 12.02
N GLU A 128 0.31 7.38 11.75
CA GLU A 128 -0.57 6.53 12.59
C GLU A 128 -1.11 5.42 11.65
N LEU A 129 -1.15 4.12 11.95
CA LEU A 129 -1.54 3.44 13.18
C LEU A 129 -1.00 1.98 13.13
N THR A 130 -0.11 1.59 14.05
CA THR A 130 0.57 0.27 14.08
C THR A 130 0.01 -0.66 15.17
N ILE A 131 -1.30 -0.94 15.18
CA ILE A 131 -1.88 -1.73 16.31
C ILE A 131 -2.64 -3.00 15.89
N LEU A 132 -3.01 -3.20 14.62
CA LEU A 132 -3.78 -4.40 14.22
C LEU A 132 -2.94 -5.53 13.59
N TYR A 133 -1.63 -5.33 13.43
CA TYR A 133 -0.80 -6.18 12.56
C TYR A 133 -0.18 -7.43 13.21
N TYR A 134 -0.22 -7.56 14.53
CA TYR A 134 0.48 -8.65 15.22
C TYR A 134 -0.09 -10.05 14.91
N TYR A 135 -1.36 -10.14 14.47
CA TYR A 135 -2.03 -11.43 14.23
C TYR A 135 -1.85 -12.01 12.82
N CYS A 136 -1.31 -11.26 11.86
CA CYS A 136 -1.14 -11.72 10.46
C CYS A 136 0.31 -12.07 10.08
N ILE A 137 1.25 -11.95 11.02
CA ILE A 137 2.67 -12.28 10.83
C ILE A 137 3.03 -13.64 11.48
N LEU A 138 2.20 -14.14 12.39
CA LEU A 138 2.47 -15.34 13.21
C LEU A 138 1.81 -16.65 12.71
N LEU A 139 1.23 -16.64 11.50
CA LEU A 139 0.74 -17.82 10.77
C LEU A 139 1.40 -17.87 9.40
#